data_AF-T0FUA0-F1
#
_entry.id   AF-T0FUA0-F1
#
_cell.length_a   1.000
_cell.length_b   1.000
_cell.length_c   1.000
_cell.angle_alpha   90.00
_cell.angle_beta   90.00
_cell.angle_gamma   90.00
#
_symmetry.space_group_name_H-M   'P 1'
#
loop_
_entity.id
_entity.type
_entity.pdbx_description
1 polymer ?
#
loop_
_entity_poly.entity_id
_entity_poly.type
_entity_poly.pdbx_seq_one_letter_code
_entity_poly.pdbx_strand_id
1 'polypeptide(L)'
;MNPAIIALLGFVFWTLLLGLCVVGIRSLKVLTGSNKSNEFPAGIKHGSEFYWRLNRAHLNCIENLPIFAALVLIAAFTGVLDETFEFVAKIVLGARIFQTLAHLSSGSVLAVNARFTGFIVQYGSFTYLLWHIVRKTGIA
;
A
#
# COMPACT_ATOMS: atom_id res chain seq x y z
N MET A 1 6.70 13.86 16.37
CA MET A 1 5.55 13.28 15.63
C MET A 1 5.55 11.77 15.90
N ASN A 2 4.40 11.17 16.23
CA ASN A 2 4.35 9.76 16.64
C ASN A 2 4.82 8.82 15.49
N PRO A 3 5.66 7.79 15.74
CA PRO A 3 6.13 6.86 14.72
C PRO A 3 5.03 6.18 13.89
N ALA A 4 3.85 5.89 14.47
CA ALA A 4 2.74 5.34 13.71
C ALA A 4 2.17 6.33 12.69
N ILE A 5 2.13 7.63 13.02
CA ILE A 5 1.74 8.70 12.10
C ILE A 5 2.78 8.85 10.98
N ILE A 6 4.07 8.75 11.30
CA ILE A 6 5.14 8.73 10.30
C ILE A 6 4.97 7.53 9.36
N ALA A 7 4.64 6.35 9.90
CA ALA A 7 4.39 5.16 9.09
C ALA A 7 3.19 5.34 8.15
N LEU A 8 2.10 5.95 8.63
CA LEU A 8 0.95 6.30 7.79
C LEU A 8 1.34 7.28 6.68
N LEU A 9 2.06 8.36 7.01
CA LEU A 9 2.54 9.32 6.01
C LEU A 9 3.46 8.65 4.97
N GLY A 10 4.33 7.74 5.41
CA GLY A 10 5.17 6.95 4.51
C GLY A 10 4.34 6.08 3.56
N PHE A 11 3.26 5.46 4.05
CA PHE A 11 2.35 4.68 3.21
C PHE A 11 1.62 5.58 2.20
N VAL A 12 1.10 6.73 2.64
CA VAL A 12 0.46 7.73 1.78
C VAL A 12 1.44 8.19 0.69
N PHE A 13 2.66 8.57 1.07
CA PHE A 13 3.71 8.96 0.15
C PHE A 13 4.02 7.86 -0.86
N TRP A 14 4.18 6.62 -0.41
CA TRP A 14 4.47 5.49 -1.30
C TRP A 14 3.33 5.24 -2.30
N THR A 15 2.08 5.32 -1.84
CA THR A 15 0.90 5.17 -2.70
C THR A 15 0.85 6.28 -3.74
N LEU A 16 1.06 7.53 -3.33
CA LEU A 16 1.10 8.69 -4.21
C LEU A 16 2.23 8.56 -5.25
N LEU A 17 3.43 8.15 -4.82
CA LEU A 17 4.56 7.93 -5.71
C LEU A 17 4.23 6.94 -6.83
N LEU A 18 3.66 5.78 -6.48
CA LEU A 18 3.25 4.78 -7.49
C LEU A 18 2.18 5.34 -8.44
N GLY A 19 1.21 6.09 -7.91
CA GLY A 19 0.18 6.75 -8.70
C GLY A 19 0.75 7.77 -9.69
N LEU A 20 1.70 8.60 -9.23
CA LEU A 20 2.43 9.55 -10.07
C LEU A 20 3.22 8.83 -11.16
N CYS A 21 3.85 7.68 -10.87
CA CYS A 21 4.52 6.87 -11.89
C CYS A 21 3.54 6.33 -12.94
N VAL A 22 2.36 5.84 -12.53
CA VAL A 22 1.31 5.36 -13.46
C VAL A 22 0.83 6.49 -14.36
N VAL A 23 0.48 7.63 -13.77
CA VAL A 23 0.01 8.82 -14.52
C VAL A 23 1.11 9.33 -15.44
N GLY A 24 2.35 9.42 -14.97
CA GLY A 24 3.50 9.85 -15.76
C GLY A 24 3.71 9.00 -17.01
N ILE A 25 3.68 7.67 -16.89
CA ILE A 25 3.81 6.76 -18.04
C ILE A 25 2.67 6.97 -19.05
N ARG A 26 1.43 7.11 -18.58
CA ARG A 26 0.27 7.36 -19.45
C ARG A 26 0.40 8.69 -20.17
N SER A 27 0.72 9.75 -19.45
CA SER A 27 0.89 11.09 -19.99
C SER A 27 2.00 11.13 -21.05
N LEU A 28 3.15 10.51 -20.80
CA LEU A 28 4.24 10.44 -21.78
C LEU A 28 3.78 9.77 -23.07
N LYS A 29 3.11 8.60 -22.99
CA LYS A 29 2.63 7.88 -24.16
C LYS A 29 1.62 8.66 -24.99
N VAL A 30 0.77 9.46 -24.34
CA VAL A 30 -0.19 10.34 -25.03
C VAL A 30 0.54 11.50 -25.71
N LEU A 31 1.44 12.16 -24.99
CA LEU A 31 2.18 13.32 -25.51
C LEU A 31 3.13 12.96 -26.65
N THR A 32 3.68 11.74 -26.68
CA THR A 32 4.49 11.23 -27.79
C THR A 32 3.67 10.66 -28.94
N GLY A 33 2.32 10.68 -28.85
CA GLY A 33 1.42 10.13 -29.87
C GLY A 33 1.42 8.61 -29.97
N SER A 34 2.04 7.90 -29.00
CA SER A 34 2.10 6.44 -28.98
C SER A 34 0.77 5.77 -28.61
N ASN A 35 -0.09 6.49 -27.87
CA ASN A 35 -1.43 6.04 -27.51
C ASN A 35 -2.40 7.23 -27.44
N LYS A 36 -3.69 6.97 -27.66
CA LYS A 36 -4.75 7.95 -27.38
C LYS A 36 -5.11 7.95 -25.89
N SER A 37 -5.65 9.06 -25.38
CA SER A 37 -6.05 9.19 -23.96
C SER A 37 -7.09 8.16 -23.50
N ASN A 38 -7.89 7.61 -24.42
CA ASN A 38 -8.92 6.59 -24.14
C ASN A 38 -8.43 5.14 -24.33
N GLU A 39 -7.15 4.91 -24.63
CA GLU A 39 -6.55 3.58 -24.82
C GLU A 39 -5.96 2.97 -23.54
N PHE A 40 -6.37 3.47 -22.38
CA PHE A 40 -6.00 2.95 -21.06
C PHE A 40 -7.22 2.34 -20.35
N PRO A 41 -7.73 1.19 -20.81
CA PRO A 41 -8.95 0.61 -20.26
C PRO A 41 -8.76 0.22 -18.79
N ALA A 42 -9.75 0.55 -17.97
CA ALA A 42 -9.76 0.16 -16.55
C ALA A 42 -9.97 -1.35 -16.41
N GLY A 43 -9.23 -1.98 -15.50
CA GLY A 43 -9.38 -3.41 -15.18
C GLY A 43 -8.85 -4.40 -16.22
N ILE A 44 -8.63 -3.98 -17.47
CA ILE A 44 -8.14 -4.83 -18.56
C ILE A 44 -6.63 -4.69 -18.70
N LYS A 45 -5.91 -5.81 -18.81
CA LYS A 45 -4.45 -5.82 -19.01
C LYS A 45 -4.07 -5.15 -20.33
N HIS A 46 -3.18 -4.16 -20.27
CA HIS A 46 -2.67 -3.42 -21.43
C HIS A 46 -1.28 -2.84 -21.14
N GLY A 47 -0.59 -2.40 -22.19
CA GLY A 47 0.77 -1.85 -22.08
C GLY A 47 1.83 -2.92 -21.83
N SER A 48 3.00 -2.50 -21.34
CA SER A 48 4.08 -3.43 -21.01
C SER A 48 3.78 -4.20 -19.71
N GLU A 49 4.40 -5.36 -19.55
CA GLU A 49 4.29 -6.17 -18.32
C GLU A 49 4.68 -5.37 -17.08
N PHE A 50 5.74 -4.56 -17.16
CA PHE A 50 6.15 -3.68 -16.06
C PHE A 50 5.09 -2.65 -15.72
N TYR A 51 4.57 -1.93 -16.72
CA TYR A 51 3.51 -0.93 -16.52
C TYR A 51 2.27 -1.58 -15.89
N TRP A 52 1.89 -2.78 -16.35
CA TRP A 52 0.75 -3.48 -15.79
C TRP A 52 0.97 -3.85 -14.31
N ARG A 53 2.15 -4.39 -13.96
CA ARG A 53 2.49 -4.68 -12.56
C ARG A 53 2.52 -3.40 -11.71
N LEU A 54 3.02 -2.29 -12.24
CA LEU A 54 2.98 -0.99 -11.57
C LEU A 54 1.55 -0.53 -11.29
N ASN A 55 0.68 -0.57 -12.29
CA ASN A 55 -0.74 -0.24 -12.13
C ASN A 55 -1.40 -1.13 -11.06
N ARG A 56 -1.13 -2.44 -11.07
CA ARG A 56 -1.67 -3.37 -10.08
C ARG A 56 -1.08 -3.16 -8.68
N ALA A 57 0.19 -2.81 -8.56
CA ALA A 57 0.83 -2.51 -7.29
C ALA A 57 0.27 -1.22 -6.66
N HIS A 58 0.04 -0.18 -7.47
CA HIS A 58 -0.62 1.05 -7.05
C HIS A 58 -2.04 0.78 -6.52
N LEU A 59 -2.87 0.07 -7.30
CA LEU A 59 -4.23 -0.30 -6.87
C LEU A 59 -4.21 -1.11 -5.57
N ASN A 60 -3.26 -2.02 -5.42
CA ASN A 60 -3.13 -2.78 -4.18
C ASN A 60 -2.75 -1.89 -2.98
N CYS A 61 -1.98 -0.81 -3.18
CA CYS A 61 -1.73 0.16 -2.10
C CYS A 61 -3.01 0.89 -1.73
N ILE A 62 -3.81 1.32 -2.72
CA ILE A 62 -5.10 1.99 -2.50
C ILE A 62 -6.08 1.10 -1.72
N GLU A 63 -6.11 -0.21 -1.97
CA GLU A 63 -7.01 -1.13 -1.26
C GLU A 63 -6.67 -1.26 0.24
N ASN A 64 -5.41 -1.04 0.62
CA ASN A 64 -4.93 -1.26 1.98
C ASN A 64 -4.76 0.03 2.79
N LEU A 65 -4.49 1.15 2.12
CA LEU A 65 -4.28 2.44 2.76
C LEU A 65 -5.47 2.88 3.62
N PRO A 66 -6.75 2.76 3.21
CA PRO A 66 -7.90 3.15 4.03
C PRO A 66 -7.98 2.38 5.34
N ILE A 67 -7.67 1.07 5.32
CA ILE A 67 -7.66 0.23 6.52
C ILE A 67 -6.58 0.74 7.48
N PHE A 68 -5.36 0.93 6.99
CA PHE A 68 -4.25 1.39 7.82
C PHE A 68 -4.49 2.81 8.36
N ALA A 69 -4.99 3.71 7.51
CA ALA A 69 -5.34 5.08 7.89
C ALA A 69 -6.40 5.08 9.00
N ALA A 70 -7.48 4.32 8.85
CA ALA A 70 -8.52 4.22 9.86
C ALA A 70 -7.95 3.74 11.21
N LEU A 71 -7.14 2.67 11.21
CA LEU A 71 -6.52 2.15 12.43
C LEU A 71 -5.64 3.18 13.13
N VAL A 72 -4.75 3.86 12.40
CA VAL A 72 -3.84 4.86 12.97
C VAL A 72 -4.59 6.09 13.46
N LEU A 73 -5.62 6.54 12.73
CA LEU A 73 -6.42 7.71 13.12
C LEU A 73 -7.30 7.41 14.34
N ILE A 74 -7.93 6.24 14.40
CA ILE A 74 -8.70 5.80 15.57
C ILE A 74 -7.76 5.71 16.78
N ALA A 75 -6.60 5.05 16.64
CA ALA A 75 -5.62 4.94 17.71
C ALA A 75 -5.14 6.31 18.20
N ALA A 76 -4.90 7.27 17.29
CA ALA A 76 -4.54 8.63 17.64
C ALA A 76 -5.66 9.34 18.42
N PHE A 77 -6.91 9.17 17.99
CA PHE A 77 -8.08 9.77 18.64
C PHE A 77 -8.35 9.16 20.02
N THR A 78 -8.14 7.85 20.19
CA THR A 78 -8.37 7.14 21.45
C THR A 78 -7.16 7.10 22.37
N GLY A 79 -6.04 7.72 21.99
CA GLY A 79 -4.80 7.74 22.78
C GLY A 79 -4.05 6.40 22.85
N VAL A 80 -4.29 5.48 21.91
CA VAL A 80 -3.68 4.14 21.85
C VAL A 80 -2.49 4.12 20.88
N LEU A 81 -1.53 5.02 21.08
CA LEU A 81 -0.30 5.10 20.30
C LEU A 81 0.91 4.73 21.17
N ASP A 82 0.86 3.57 21.81
CA ASP A 82 1.97 3.04 22.60
C ASP A 82 3.08 2.42 21.72
N GLU A 83 4.22 2.11 22.34
CA GLU A 83 5.41 1.57 21.65
C GLU A 83 5.10 0.31 20.82
N THR A 84 4.13 -0.50 21.26
CA THR A 84 3.74 -1.71 20.55
C THR A 84 2.96 -1.37 19.28
N PHE A 85 1.99 -0.45 19.37
CA PHE A 85 1.27 0.06 18.21
C PHE A 85 2.22 0.68 17.18
N GLU A 86 3.16 1.51 17.66
CA GLU A 86 4.19 2.16 16.84
C GLU A 86 5.08 1.16 16.10
N PHE A 87 5.52 0.10 16.79
CA PHE A 87 6.33 -0.95 16.20
C PHE A 87 5.59 -1.69 15.08
N VAL A 88 4.34 -2.09 15.34
CA VAL A 88 3.53 -2.80 14.35
C VAL A 88 3.18 -1.90 13.16
N ALA A 89 2.93 -0.61 13.37
CA ALA A 89 2.72 0.35 12.29
C ALA A 89 3.95 0.46 11.35
N LYS A 90 5.18 0.41 11.89
CA LYS A 90 6.41 0.35 11.08
C LYS A 90 6.51 -0.95 10.28
N ILE A 91 6.09 -2.09 10.86
CA ILE A 91 6.04 -3.37 10.15
C ILE A 91 5.09 -3.30 8.96
N VAL A 92 3.90 -2.71 9.12
CA VAL A 92 2.95 -2.50 8.02
C VAL A 92 3.61 -1.77 6.86
N LEU A 93 4.28 -0.63 7.14
CA LEU A 93 4.95 0.15 6.10
C LEU A 93 6.08 -0.65 5.43
N GLY A 94 6.92 -1.33 6.20
CA GLY A 94 7.99 -2.16 5.66
C GLY A 94 7.47 -3.27 4.76
N ALA A 95 6.44 -3.99 5.21
CA ALA A 95 5.78 -5.05 4.45
C ALA A 95 5.12 -4.53 3.16
N ARG A 96 4.54 -3.32 3.18
CA ARG A 96 3.98 -2.65 2.00
C ARG A 96 5.04 -2.35 0.95
N ILE A 97 6.17 -1.79 1.36
CA ILE A 97 7.28 -1.45 0.46
C ILE A 97 7.86 -2.74 -0.12
N PHE A 98 8.17 -3.73 0.72
CA PHE A 98 8.67 -5.04 0.30
C PHE A 98 7.74 -5.72 -0.71
N GLN A 99 6.44 -5.79 -0.39
CA GLN A 99 5.43 -6.36 -1.28
C GLN A 99 5.40 -5.66 -2.64
N THR A 100 5.43 -4.33 -2.64
CA THR A 100 5.44 -3.53 -3.86
C THR A 100 6.66 -3.83 -4.72
N LEU A 101 7.85 -3.82 -4.12
CA LEU A 101 9.10 -4.07 -4.83
C LEU A 101 9.13 -5.48 -5.44
N ALA A 102 8.67 -6.49 -4.69
CA ALA A 102 8.53 -7.86 -5.20
C ALA A 102 7.53 -7.95 -6.37
N HIS A 103 6.42 -7.21 -6.31
CA HIS A 103 5.44 -7.16 -7.39
C HIS A 103 6.01 -6.49 -8.65
N LEU A 104 6.76 -5.41 -8.51
CA LEU A 104 7.34 -4.70 -9.66
C LEU A 104 8.45 -5.52 -10.33
N SER A 105 9.25 -6.24 -9.55
CA SER A 105 10.44 -6.95 -10.04
C SER A 105 10.10 -8.07 -11.02
N SER A 106 9.09 -8.91 -10.72
CA SER A 106 8.77 -10.06 -11.58
C SER A 106 7.35 -10.60 -11.37
N GLY A 107 6.83 -11.30 -12.38
CA GLY A 107 5.62 -12.12 -12.30
C GLY A 107 5.90 -13.60 -11.99
N SER A 108 7.14 -13.98 -11.70
CA SER A 108 7.51 -15.36 -11.38
C SER A 108 6.85 -15.86 -10.10
N VAL A 109 6.75 -17.19 -9.94
CA VAL A 109 6.18 -17.83 -8.74
C VAL A 109 6.87 -17.34 -7.46
N LEU A 110 8.20 -17.21 -7.48
CA LEU A 110 8.95 -16.70 -6.32
C LEU A 110 8.56 -15.27 -5.95
N ALA A 111 8.46 -14.37 -6.94
CA ALA A 111 8.06 -12.98 -6.71
C ALA A 111 6.60 -12.88 -6.24
N VAL A 112 5.73 -13.73 -6.79
CA VAL A 112 4.32 -13.85 -6.37
C VAL A 112 4.21 -14.33 -4.92
N ASN A 113 4.99 -15.33 -4.52
CA ASN A 113 5.03 -15.81 -3.14
C ASN A 113 5.60 -14.74 -2.19
N ALA A 114 6.67 -14.04 -2.59
CA ALA A 114 7.24 -12.96 -1.79
C ALA A 114 6.22 -11.83 -1.53
N ARG A 115 5.51 -11.36 -2.57
CA ARG A 115 4.46 -10.34 -2.37
C ARG A 115 3.26 -10.89 -1.57
N PHE A 116 2.96 -12.17 -1.67
CA PHE A 116 1.93 -12.79 -0.84
C PHE A 116 2.32 -12.80 0.64
N THR A 117 3.58 -13.11 0.97
CA THR A 117 4.10 -13.01 2.35
C THR A 117 3.95 -11.59 2.89
N GLY A 118 4.35 -10.56 2.12
CA GLY A 118 4.18 -9.17 2.53
C GLY A 118 2.71 -8.75 2.71
N PHE A 119 1.79 -9.35 1.96
CA PHE A 119 0.35 -9.15 2.12
C PHE A 119 -0.18 -9.75 3.44
N ILE A 120 0.20 -10.99 3.73
CA ILE A 120 -0.19 -11.67 4.98
C ILE A 120 0.34 -10.93 6.20
N VAL A 121 1.59 -10.46 6.18
CA VAL A 121 2.16 -9.67 7.27
C VAL A 121 1.34 -8.40 7.52
N GLN A 122 0.87 -7.73 6.47
CA GLN A 122 0.05 -6.53 6.63
C GLN A 122 -1.32 -6.84 7.21
N TYR A 123 -2.03 -7.84 6.69
CA TYR A 123 -3.35 -8.21 7.21
C TYR A 123 -3.27 -8.72 8.65
N GLY A 124 -2.26 -9.53 8.98
CA GLY A 124 -2.00 -9.94 10.36
C GLY A 124 -1.68 -8.76 11.28
N SER A 125 -0.97 -7.75 10.76
CA SER A 125 -0.69 -6.51 11.50
C SER A 125 -1.96 -5.68 11.68
N PHE A 126 -2.81 -5.56 10.66
CA PHE A 126 -4.08 -4.83 10.76
C PHE A 126 -5.02 -5.46 11.77
N THR A 127 -5.16 -6.79 11.76
CA THR A 127 -6.00 -7.50 12.74
C THR A 127 -5.45 -7.34 14.15
N TYR A 128 -4.13 -7.40 14.32
CA TYR A 128 -3.49 -7.14 15.61
C TYR A 128 -3.72 -5.71 16.10
N LEU A 129 -3.50 -4.70 15.26
CA LEU A 129 -3.71 -3.30 15.63
C LEU A 129 -5.17 -3.04 16.01
N LEU A 130 -6.13 -3.60 15.26
CA LEU A 130 -7.55 -3.52 15.58
C LEU A 130 -7.85 -4.10 16.96
N TRP A 131 -7.38 -5.32 17.21
CA TRP A 131 -7.54 -5.98 18.51
C TRP A 131 -6.88 -5.18 19.64
N HIS A 132 -5.70 -4.61 19.40
CA HIS A 132 -4.96 -3.81 20.38
C HIS A 132 -5.73 -2.54 20.76
N ILE A 133 -6.31 -1.84 19.77
CA ILE A 133 -7.19 -0.69 20.01
C ILE A 133 -8.37 -1.11 20.89
N VAL A 134 -9.12 -2.14 20.48
CA VAL A 134 -10.31 -2.60 21.22
C VAL A 134 -9.98 -2.96 22.67
N ARG A 135 -8.86 -3.66 22.89
CA ARG A 135 -8.41 -4.04 24.23
C ARG A 135 -8.04 -2.83 25.09
N LYS A 136 -7.36 -1.84 24.53
CA LYS A 136 -6.86 -0.67 25.27
C LYS A 136 -7.95 0.37 25.55
N THR A 137 -8.98 0.44 24.71
CA THR A 137 -10.12 1.33 24.90
C THR A 137 -11.24 0.74 25.77
N GLY A 138 -11.17 -0.55 26.10
CA GLY A 138 -12.19 -1.23 26.91
C GLY A 138 -13.53 -1.40 26.18
N ILE A 139 -13.50 -1.47 24.84
CA ILE A 139 -14.69 -1.70 24.00
C ILE A 139 -15.10 -3.20 24.00
N ALA A 140 -14.37 -4.05 24.72
CA ALA A 140 -14.64 -5.47 24.91
C ALA A 140 -14.70 -5.84 26.40
#